data_AF-A0A964EV13-F1
#
_entry.id   AF-A0A964EV13-F1
#
_cell.length_a   1.000
_cell.length_b   1.000
_cell.length_c   1.000
_cell.angle_alpha   90.00
_cell.angle_beta   90.00
_cell.angle_gamma   90.00
#
_symmetry.space_group_name_H-M   'P 1'
#
loop_
_entity.id
_entity.type
_entity.pdbx_description
1 polymer ?
#
loop_
_entity_poly.entity_id
_entity_poly.type
_entity_poly.pdbx_seq_one_letter_code
_entity_poly.pdbx_strand_id
1 'polypeptide(L)'
;MVEHRAARAAALGLILLGGWLVRPRSQAPDGPAVEVVGQVPEPGWYRVRPATVHGALQAAGLDPSAWPDAPLSDASRVEVAGRGVHVQAAPSLALGRPLDLNRATAAQLEALPGIGPSLASAIVADRGLEGPFTSIEELERVRGIGPAKRRAVAPLVVVSP
;
A
#
# COMPACT_ATOMS: atom_id res chain seq x y z
N MET A 1 32.65 19.10 -31.83
CA MET A 1 33.21 18.01 -31.00
C MET A 1 32.01 17.29 -30.38
N VAL A 2 31.49 16.30 -31.13
CA VAL A 2 31.35 14.87 -30.73
C VAL A 2 30.23 14.66 -29.70
N GLU A 3 29.17 13.87 -29.86
CA GLU A 3 28.61 13.08 -30.96
C GLU A 3 27.23 12.57 -30.48
N HIS A 4 26.27 12.48 -31.40
CA HIS A 4 25.03 11.72 -31.22
C HIS A 4 25.33 10.23 -31.11
N ARG A 5 24.76 9.51 -30.13
CA ARG A 5 24.36 8.12 -30.33
C ARG A 5 23.03 7.78 -29.67
N ALA A 6 22.14 7.33 -30.55
CA ALA A 6 20.84 6.75 -30.29
C ALA A 6 20.92 5.30 -29.79
N ALA A 7 19.91 4.88 -29.05
CA ALA A 7 19.37 3.52 -29.03
C ALA A 7 17.88 3.66 -28.64
N ARG A 8 16.92 3.62 -29.59
CA ARG A 8 16.24 2.42 -30.13
C ARG A 8 15.63 1.58 -28.97
N ALA A 9 14.35 1.77 -28.61
CA ALA A 9 13.12 1.24 -29.23
C ALA A 9 12.72 -0.15 -28.70
N ALA A 10 11.59 -0.20 -27.97
CA ALA A 10 10.56 -1.26 -27.92
C ALA A 10 9.53 -0.83 -26.83
N ALA A 11 8.30 -0.39 -27.20
CA ALA A 11 7.10 -1.22 -27.38
C ALA A 11 6.68 -1.94 -26.08
N LEU A 12 5.47 -1.91 -25.53
CA LEU A 12 4.12 -1.45 -25.89
C LEU A 12 3.31 -1.45 -24.56
N GLY A 13 2.30 -0.60 -24.42
CA GLY A 13 1.37 -0.66 -23.29
C GLY A 13 0.60 0.63 -23.01
N LEU A 14 -0.07 1.17 -24.03
CA LEU A 14 -1.04 2.26 -23.89
C LEU A 14 -2.26 1.79 -23.10
N ILE A 15 -2.64 2.52 -22.04
CA ILE A 15 -4.05 2.69 -21.67
C ILE A 15 -4.27 4.19 -21.46
N LEU A 16 -5.11 4.78 -22.31
CA LEU A 16 -5.48 6.18 -22.35
C LEU A 16 -6.63 6.45 -21.37
N LEU A 17 -6.46 7.43 -20.48
CA LEU A 17 -7.52 8.33 -20.00
C LEU A 17 -6.85 9.51 -19.24
N GLY A 18 -6.83 10.71 -19.83
CA GLY A 18 -6.71 11.97 -19.09
C GLY A 18 -5.32 12.58 -18.84
N GLY A 19 -4.56 12.91 -19.89
CA GLY A 19 -4.05 14.28 -20.05
C GLY A 19 -2.92 14.86 -19.17
N TRP A 20 -2.22 14.12 -18.31
CA TRP A 20 -0.91 14.55 -17.78
C TRP A 20 0.10 13.40 -17.86
N LEU A 21 1.15 13.59 -18.67
CA LEU A 21 2.22 12.62 -18.89
C LEU A 21 3.15 12.60 -17.67
N VAL A 22 2.75 11.92 -16.58
CA VAL A 22 3.69 11.56 -15.53
C VAL A 22 4.58 10.47 -16.11
N ARG A 23 5.77 10.84 -16.57
CA ARG A 23 6.81 9.84 -16.88
C ARG A 23 7.16 9.17 -15.55
N PRO A 24 6.98 7.85 -15.38
CA PRO A 24 7.56 7.17 -14.23
C PRO A 24 9.07 7.28 -14.39
N ARG A 25 9.70 8.24 -13.71
CA ARG A 25 11.15 8.30 -13.63
C ARG A 25 11.54 7.15 -12.70
N SER A 26 12.14 6.14 -13.30
CA SER A 26 12.61 4.92 -12.66
C SER A 26 13.33 5.22 -11.33
N GLN A 27 12.78 4.73 -10.22
CA GLN A 27 13.49 4.61 -8.95
C GLN A 27 13.44 3.15 -8.50
N ALA A 28 14.63 2.51 -8.51
CA ALA A 28 15.11 1.21 -8.02
C ALA A 28 14.15 0.00 -7.87
N PRO A 29 14.58 -1.26 -8.09
CA PRO A 29 13.68 -2.42 -8.12
C PRO A 29 12.90 -2.74 -6.83
N ASP A 30 13.36 -2.29 -5.66
CA ASP A 30 12.91 -2.87 -4.38
C ASP A 30 12.41 -1.83 -3.37
N GLY A 31 11.08 -1.77 -3.20
CA GLY A 31 10.36 -1.01 -2.16
C GLY A 31 8.86 -0.83 -2.48
N PRO A 32 7.98 -0.63 -1.48
CA PRO A 32 6.58 -0.28 -1.72
C PRO A 32 6.46 0.99 -2.56
N ALA A 33 5.63 0.95 -3.60
CA ALA A 33 5.25 2.10 -4.40
C ALA A 33 4.27 2.96 -3.61
N VAL A 34 4.54 4.25 -3.47
CA VAL A 34 3.72 5.20 -2.72
C VAL A 34 3.44 6.39 -3.62
N GLU A 35 2.19 6.78 -3.75
CA GLU A 35 1.81 8.01 -4.44
C GLU A 35 1.85 9.17 -3.44
N VAL A 36 2.60 10.23 -3.73
CA VAL A 36 2.62 11.46 -2.92
C VAL A 36 1.98 12.58 -3.72
N VAL A 37 0.95 13.21 -3.16
CA VAL A 37 0.13 14.25 -3.81
C VAL A 37 -0.13 15.41 -2.85
N GLY A 38 -0.69 16.51 -3.39
CA GLY A 38 -1.03 17.70 -2.61
C GLY A 38 0.07 18.77 -2.66
N GLN A 39 0.25 19.49 -1.56
CA GLN A 39 1.20 20.61 -1.42
C GLN A 39 2.64 20.10 -1.23
N VAL A 40 3.19 19.44 -2.26
CA VAL A 40 4.55 18.90 -2.28
C VAL A 40 5.35 19.47 -3.46
N PRO A 41 6.68 19.68 -3.33
CA PRO A 41 7.53 20.14 -4.45
C PRO A 41 7.47 19.20 -5.65
N GLU A 42 7.55 17.90 -5.40
CA GLU A 42 7.56 16.87 -6.44
C GLU A 42 6.43 15.85 -6.17
N PRO A 43 5.23 16.03 -6.74
CA PRO A 43 4.17 15.02 -6.63
C PRO A 43 4.46 13.86 -7.59
N GLY A 44 4.08 12.65 -7.18
CA GLY A 44 4.23 11.47 -8.03
C GLY A 44 4.35 10.16 -7.27
N TRP A 45 4.70 9.12 -8.01
CA TRP A 45 4.91 7.77 -7.47
C TRP A 45 6.37 7.57 -7.08
N TYR A 46 6.60 7.14 -5.85
CA TYR A 46 7.91 6.90 -5.26
C TYR A 46 8.04 5.45 -4.83
N ARG A 47 9.26 4.90 -4.88
CA ARG A 47 9.58 3.67 -4.15
C ARG A 47 10.36 4.02 -2.89
N VAL A 48 9.78 3.71 -1.73
CA VAL A 48 10.24 4.26 -0.45
C VAL A 48 10.87 3.17 0.43
N ARG A 49 12.07 3.43 0.97
CA ARG A 49 12.70 2.65 2.06
C ARG A 49 13.38 3.57 3.08
N PRO A 50 13.06 3.47 4.39
CA PRO A 50 12.00 2.63 4.97
C PRO A 50 10.62 3.10 4.46
N ALA A 51 9.67 2.18 4.30
CA ALA A 51 8.34 2.51 3.79
C ALA A 51 7.55 3.25 4.87
N THR A 52 7.80 4.55 5.00
CA THR A 52 7.19 5.40 6.03
C THR A 52 6.79 6.75 5.46
N VAL A 53 5.92 7.47 6.17
CA VAL A 53 5.50 8.83 5.82
C VAL A 53 6.72 9.73 5.69
N HIS A 54 7.66 9.66 6.64
CA HIS A 54 8.89 10.45 6.57
C HIS A 54 9.71 10.16 5.31
N GLY A 55 9.89 8.87 4.98
CA GLY A 55 10.59 8.48 3.77
C GLY A 55 9.90 8.97 2.50
N ALA A 56 8.56 8.91 2.44
CA ALA A 56 7.80 9.35 1.28
C ALA A 56 7.84 10.87 1.09
N LEU A 57 7.71 11.63 2.18
CA LEU A 57 7.78 13.10 2.16
C LEU A 57 9.19 13.59 1.81
N GLN A 58 10.22 12.96 2.37
CA GLN A 58 11.61 13.26 2.01
C GLN A 58 11.87 13.01 0.52
N ALA A 59 11.37 11.89 -0.02
CA ALA A 59 11.47 11.59 -1.45
C ALA A 59 10.73 12.62 -2.33
N ALA A 60 9.64 13.18 -1.84
CA ALA A 60 8.87 14.25 -2.49
C ALA A 60 9.45 15.67 -2.26
N GLY A 61 10.62 15.78 -1.62
CA GLY A 61 11.34 17.04 -1.41
C GLY A 61 10.88 17.86 -0.20
N LEU A 62 10.13 17.28 0.74
CA LEU A 62 9.73 17.93 1.98
C LEU A 62 10.63 17.53 3.15
N ASP A 63 10.78 18.45 4.11
CA ASP A 63 11.27 18.11 5.45
C ASP A 63 10.14 17.42 6.23
N PRO A 64 10.26 16.13 6.58
CA PRO A 64 9.19 15.39 7.22
C PRO A 64 9.00 15.71 8.71
N SER A 65 9.90 16.49 9.34
CA SER A 65 9.90 16.76 10.78
C SER A 65 8.64 17.46 11.32
N ALA A 66 7.87 18.08 10.43
CA ALA A 66 6.60 18.71 10.77
C ALA A 66 5.44 17.72 10.98
N TRP A 67 5.62 16.42 10.66
CA TRP A 67 4.57 15.40 10.72
C TRP A 67 5.01 14.15 11.48
N PRO A 68 4.07 13.40 12.10
CA PRO A 68 4.40 12.11 12.70
C PRO A 68 4.81 11.10 11.63
N ASP A 69 5.75 10.22 11.97
CA ASP A 69 6.10 9.11 11.10
C ASP A 69 5.10 7.96 11.25
N ALA A 70 4.78 7.28 10.16
CA ALA A 70 3.88 6.14 10.14
C ALA A 70 4.28 5.16 9.02
N PRO A 71 4.12 3.84 9.22
CA PRO A 71 4.44 2.87 8.19
C PRO A 71 3.48 3.00 6.99
N LEU A 72 4.03 2.80 5.80
CA LEU A 72 3.31 2.79 4.53
C LEU A 72 3.35 1.39 3.91
N SER A 73 2.29 1.08 3.16
CA SER A 73 2.17 -0.15 2.37
C SER A 73 2.32 0.14 0.88
N ASP A 74 2.40 -0.92 0.08
CA ASP A 74 2.41 -0.80 -1.37
C ASP A 74 1.11 -0.18 -1.89
N ALA A 75 1.24 0.72 -2.86
CA ALA A 75 0.24 1.65 -3.37
C ALA A 75 -0.44 2.57 -2.33
N SER A 76 0.16 2.80 -1.14
CA SER A 76 -0.32 3.87 -0.27
C SER A 76 -0.27 5.23 -0.99
N ARG A 77 -1.30 6.06 -0.78
CA ARG A 77 -1.35 7.47 -1.18
C ARG A 77 -1.13 8.35 0.04
N VAL A 78 -0.20 9.29 -0.05
CA VAL A 78 0.12 10.31 0.95
C VAL A 78 -0.31 11.65 0.37
N GLU A 79 -1.31 12.28 0.97
CA GLU A 79 -1.79 13.60 0.59
C GLU A 79 -1.36 14.65 1.61
N VAL A 80 -0.63 15.66 1.15
CA VAL A 80 -0.15 16.79 1.96
C VAL A 80 -1.09 17.98 1.78
N ALA A 81 -1.72 18.43 2.87
CA ALA A 81 -2.67 19.54 2.85
C ALA A 81 -2.39 20.51 4.01
N GLY A 82 -1.70 21.62 3.72
CA GLY A 82 -1.34 22.63 4.70
C GLY A 82 -0.45 22.05 5.80
N ARG A 83 -0.98 21.94 7.03
CA ARG A 83 -0.27 21.32 8.17
C ARG A 83 -0.61 19.85 8.38
N GLY A 84 -1.50 19.27 7.57
CA GLY A 84 -1.91 17.87 7.67
C GLY A 84 -1.26 16.96 6.62
N VAL A 85 -1.09 15.69 7.00
CA VAL A 85 -0.77 14.59 6.09
C VAL A 85 -1.84 13.53 6.25
N HIS A 86 -2.51 13.17 5.16
CA HIS A 86 -3.50 12.11 5.10
C HIS A 86 -2.91 10.91 4.36
N VAL A 87 -2.90 9.75 5.02
CA VAL A 87 -2.45 8.50 4.42
C VAL A 87 -3.66 7.65 4.07
N GLN A 88 -3.82 7.34 2.79
CA GLN A 88 -4.81 6.39 2.30
C GLN A 88 -4.07 5.14 1.83
N ALA A 89 -4.23 4.02 2.52
CA ALA A 89 -3.68 2.76 2.05
C ALA A 89 -4.45 2.30 0.81
N ALA A 90 -3.75 1.90 -0.27
CA ALA A 90 -4.43 1.18 -1.33
C ALA A 90 -4.95 -0.16 -0.80
N PRO A 91 -6.13 -0.61 -1.26
CA PRO A 91 -6.53 -1.98 -1.04
C PRO A 91 -5.51 -2.90 -1.73
N SER A 92 -4.77 -3.70 -0.95
CA SER A 92 -3.70 -4.57 -1.47
C SER A 92 -4.18 -5.57 -2.53
N LEU A 93 -5.47 -5.91 -2.48
CA LEU A 93 -6.19 -6.71 -3.48
C LEU A 93 -6.18 -6.09 -4.88
N ALA A 94 -6.14 -4.76 -5.01
CA ALA A 94 -6.15 -4.08 -6.31
C ALA A 94 -4.85 -4.31 -7.10
N LEU A 95 -3.77 -4.71 -6.44
CA LEU A 95 -2.48 -5.05 -7.06
C LEU A 95 -2.30 -6.55 -7.29
N GLY A 96 -3.32 -7.38 -7.03
CA GLY A 96 -3.22 -8.83 -7.13
C GLY A 96 -2.26 -9.46 -6.11
N ARG A 97 -1.94 -8.74 -5.03
CA ARG A 97 -1.06 -9.22 -3.96
C ARG A 97 -1.88 -9.68 -2.76
N PRO A 98 -1.49 -10.79 -2.10
CA PRO A 98 -2.12 -11.21 -0.87
C PRO A 98 -2.00 -10.14 0.23
N LEU A 99 -3.05 -10.01 1.02
CA LEU A 99 -3.13 -9.08 2.14
C LEU A 99 -2.53 -9.72 3.41
N ASP A 100 -1.62 -9.03 4.09
CA ASP A 100 -1.03 -9.51 5.32
C ASP A 100 -1.98 -9.32 6.52
N LEU A 101 -2.44 -10.43 7.12
CA LEU A 101 -3.40 -10.41 8.24
C LEU A 101 -2.90 -9.63 9.46
N ASN A 102 -1.59 -9.57 9.68
CA ASN A 102 -1.00 -8.89 10.85
C ASN A 102 -0.79 -7.39 10.61
N ARG A 103 -0.82 -6.92 9.35
CA ARG A 103 -0.52 -5.53 8.99
C ARG A 103 -1.68 -4.80 8.33
N ALA A 104 -2.63 -5.54 7.76
CA ALA A 104 -3.78 -4.98 7.06
C ALA A 104 -4.61 -4.06 7.97
N THR A 105 -5.12 -2.98 7.40
CA THR A 105 -6.13 -2.14 8.05
C THR A 105 -7.51 -2.78 7.96
N ALA A 106 -8.46 -2.34 8.80
CA ALA A 106 -9.85 -2.80 8.72
C ALA A 106 -10.43 -2.58 7.30
N ALA A 107 -10.24 -1.39 6.73
CA ALA A 107 -10.70 -1.08 5.38
C ALA A 107 -10.09 -1.99 4.29
N GLN A 108 -8.83 -2.41 4.44
CA GLN A 108 -8.22 -3.37 3.52
C GLN A 108 -8.82 -4.78 3.68
N LEU A 109 -9.11 -5.19 4.92
CA LEU A 109 -9.74 -6.49 5.21
C LEU A 109 -11.18 -6.56 4.69
N GLU A 110 -11.92 -5.45 4.68
CA GLU A 110 -13.28 -5.36 4.12
C GLU A 110 -13.36 -5.66 2.61
N ALA A 111 -12.23 -5.54 1.90
CA ALA A 111 -12.19 -5.90 0.49
C ALA A 111 -12.13 -7.42 0.26
N LEU A 112 -11.96 -8.22 1.32
CA LEU A 112 -11.99 -9.69 1.23
C LEU A 112 -13.43 -10.23 1.08
N PRO A 113 -13.62 -11.30 0.30
CA PRO A 113 -14.94 -11.88 0.08
C PRO A 113 -15.56 -12.36 1.39
N GLY A 114 -16.73 -11.81 1.74
CA GLY A 114 -17.48 -12.19 2.92
C GLY A 114 -16.99 -11.57 4.24
N ILE A 115 -16.03 -10.64 4.19
CA ILE A 115 -15.56 -9.84 5.33
C ILE A 115 -16.18 -8.45 5.23
N GLY A 116 -17.15 -8.17 6.09
CA GLY A 116 -17.72 -6.82 6.23
C GLY A 116 -17.08 -6.04 7.39
N PRO A 117 -17.48 -4.77 7.61
CA PRO A 117 -16.88 -3.89 8.60
C PRO A 117 -16.77 -4.49 10.00
N SER A 118 -17.81 -5.18 10.47
CA SER A 118 -17.81 -5.83 11.78
C SER A 118 -16.77 -6.94 11.90
N LEU A 119 -16.58 -7.75 10.86
CA LEU A 119 -15.59 -8.83 10.87
C LEU A 119 -14.17 -8.28 10.70
N ALA A 120 -13.99 -7.28 9.84
CA ALA A 120 -12.70 -6.61 9.69
C ALA A 120 -12.22 -5.99 11.02
N SER A 121 -13.11 -5.28 11.73
CA SER A 121 -12.81 -4.76 13.06
C SER A 121 -12.51 -5.87 14.06
N ALA A 122 -13.24 -6.99 14.00
CA ALA A 122 -13.01 -8.12 14.89
C ALA A 122 -11.63 -8.76 14.67
N ILE A 123 -11.19 -8.94 13.41
CA ILE A 123 -9.84 -9.44 13.09
C ILE A 123 -8.74 -8.52 13.65
N VAL A 124 -8.91 -7.20 13.49
CA VAL A 124 -7.93 -6.21 13.98
C VAL A 124 -7.86 -6.20 15.51
N ALA A 125 -9.01 -6.28 16.18
CA ALA A 125 -9.07 -6.34 17.64
C ALA A 125 -8.45 -7.64 18.17
N ASP A 126 -8.80 -8.76 17.54
CA ASP A 126 -8.34 -10.09 17.89
C ASP A 126 -6.80 -10.22 17.85
N ARG A 127 -6.13 -9.73 16.79
CA ARG A 127 -4.65 -9.69 16.77
C ARG A 127 -4.00 -8.77 17.80
N GLY A 128 -4.75 -7.80 18.33
CA GLY A 128 -4.30 -6.93 19.42
C GLY A 128 -4.49 -7.56 20.80
N LEU A 129 -5.50 -8.41 20.97
CA LEU A 129 -5.85 -9.04 22.24
C LEU A 129 -5.19 -10.41 22.44
N GLU A 130 -5.30 -11.27 21.43
CA GLU A 130 -4.81 -12.66 21.45
C GLU A 130 -3.41 -12.79 20.83
N GLY A 131 -2.83 -11.68 20.36
CA GLY A 131 -1.54 -11.63 19.67
C GLY A 131 -1.63 -11.87 18.16
N PRO A 132 -0.52 -11.69 17.42
CA PRO A 132 -0.50 -11.80 15.97
C PRO A 132 -0.90 -13.19 15.50
N PHE A 133 -1.52 -13.27 14.33
CA PHE A 133 -1.81 -14.54 13.67
C PHE A 133 -0.48 -15.21 13.29
N THR A 134 -0.37 -16.52 13.54
CA THR A 134 0.77 -17.35 13.12
C THR A 134 0.45 -18.19 11.89
N SER A 135 -0.84 -18.36 11.59
CA SER A 135 -1.35 -19.14 10.46
C SER A 135 -2.70 -18.60 9.98
N ILE A 136 -3.11 -18.98 8.77
CA ILE A 136 -4.41 -18.57 8.20
C ILE A 136 -5.55 -19.29 8.94
N GLU A 137 -5.29 -20.49 9.47
CA GLU A 137 -6.19 -21.29 10.29
C GLU A 137 -6.68 -20.53 11.52
N GLU A 138 -5.82 -19.71 12.14
CA GLU A 138 -6.17 -18.93 13.32
C GLU A 138 -7.21 -17.85 13.06
N LEU A 139 -7.55 -17.51 11.81
CA LEU A 139 -8.70 -16.65 11.52
C LEU A 139 -10.01 -17.20 12.11
N GLU A 140 -10.11 -18.51 12.34
CA GLU A 140 -11.29 -19.13 12.94
C GLU A 140 -11.45 -18.83 14.44
N ARG A 141 -10.43 -18.25 15.10
CA ARG A 141 -10.58 -17.74 16.48
C ARG A 141 -11.48 -16.50 16.53
N VAL A 142 -11.61 -15.78 15.42
CA VAL A 142 -12.50 -14.62 15.27
C VAL A 142 -13.95 -15.10 15.12
N ARG A 143 -14.78 -14.78 16.11
CA ARG A 143 -16.21 -15.12 16.09
C ARG A 143 -16.88 -14.63 14.80
N GLY A 144 -17.49 -15.55 14.05
CA GLY A 144 -18.16 -15.27 12.78
C GLY A 144 -17.32 -15.57 11.53
N ILE A 145 -16.07 -16.00 11.71
CA ILE A 145 -15.25 -16.59 10.65
C ILE A 145 -15.19 -18.10 10.88
N GLY A 146 -15.94 -18.85 10.09
CA GLY A 146 -15.87 -20.31 10.06
C GLY A 146 -15.04 -20.84 8.89
N PRO A 147 -14.87 -22.18 8.78
CA PRO A 147 -14.04 -22.81 7.76
C PRO A 147 -14.37 -22.42 6.32
N ALA A 148 -15.66 -22.21 6.02
CA ALA A 148 -16.09 -21.76 4.69
C ALA A 148 -15.53 -20.38 4.35
N LYS A 149 -15.61 -19.43 5.28
CA LYS A 149 -15.14 -18.06 5.07
C LYS A 149 -13.62 -17.99 5.08
N ARG A 150 -12.97 -18.70 6.01
CA ARG A 150 -11.51 -18.86 6.02
C ARG A 150 -11.01 -19.38 4.66
N ARG A 151 -11.61 -20.44 4.12
CA ARG A 151 -11.22 -20.99 2.80
C ARG A 151 -11.39 -19.99 1.66
N ALA A 152 -12.45 -19.17 1.70
CA ALA A 152 -12.69 -18.14 0.68
C ALA A 152 -11.62 -17.04 0.70
N VAL A 153 -11.12 -16.67 1.88
CA VAL A 153 -10.10 -15.61 2.01
C VAL A 153 -8.66 -16.14 1.94
N ALA A 154 -8.42 -17.42 2.23
CA ALA A 154 -7.09 -18.04 2.26
C ALA A 154 -6.20 -17.73 1.03
N PRO A 155 -6.68 -17.79 -0.24
CA PRO A 155 -5.83 -17.48 -1.40
C PRO A 155 -5.48 -15.99 -1.54
N LEU A 156 -6.14 -15.12 -0.78
CA LEU A 156 -6.03 -13.66 -0.87
C LEU A 156 -5.26 -13.05 0.29
N VAL A 157 -4.81 -13.87 1.24
CA VAL A 157 -4.15 -13.41 2.46
C VAL A 157 -2.86 -14.17 2.72
N VAL A 158 -1.97 -13.54 3.47
CA VAL A 158 -0.73 -14.12 3.97
C VAL A 158 -0.56 -13.78 5.44
N VAL A 159 0.29 -14.53 6.11
CA VAL A 159 0.73 -14.25 7.47
C VAL A 159 2.23 -14.01 7.42
N SER A 160 2.66 -12.82 7.83
CA SER A 160 4.08 -12.53 8.02
C SER A 160 4.45 -12.74 9.50
N PRO A 161 5.65 -13.28 9.78
CA PRO A 161 6.21 -13.38 11.12
C PRO A 161 6.51 -12.00 11.74
#